data_AF-A0AAE9MLV8-F1
#
_entry.id   AF-A0AAE9MLV8-F1
#
_cell.length_a   1.000
_cell.length_b   1.000
_cell.length_c   1.000
_cell.angle_alpha   90.00
_cell.angle_beta   90.00
_cell.angle_gamma   90.00
#
_symmetry.space_group_name_H-M   'P 1'
#
loop_
_entity.id
_entity.type
_entity.pdbx_description
1 polymer ?
#
loop_
_entity_poly.entity_id
_entity_poly.type
_entity_poly.pdbx_seq_one_letter_code
_entity_poly.pdbx_strand_id
1 'polypeptide(L)'
;MNTHKYYLQDTDNDGISDVVDVDDDNDGIPDVEEGDGLVDTDGDGIPDSLDLDSDNDGINDVIEGGNGDLDTNEDGVIDSGDSGYTDANGDGQADDSVDDDEEPDTDGDGTPDYQDLDSDNDGINDVIEGGNESSDTNGDGVIDSNDMGGSDSDEDGISDSVDGDINNFGEGGNGDDTPLDTDGDGVPNYQDLDSDNDGVNDVVEGGNLDEDGDGQVENPLDDSDGDGISDSVDGLDGFGDANNPDNNSSPTDPNDGGNGVIDGEDTDGDGIPDIIDGFDGFGDAINDDTCVKVNNLMSPNGDEANSYLHIDCIENFPNNTLEIFNRWGNTVYKTEGYNNSSVVFRGISEGRANINVGDKLPVGTYFYILDLGNGSKVKKGWIYINR
;
A
#
# COMPACT_ATOMS: atom_id res chain seq x y z
N MET A 1 -24.59 -1.39 -54.82
CA MET A 1 -24.89 -1.95 -53.49
C MET A 1 -23.89 -1.25 -52.59
N ASN A 2 -24.36 -0.27 -51.81
CA ASN A 2 -23.52 0.44 -50.86
C ASN A 2 -23.51 -0.46 -49.62
N THR A 3 -22.48 -1.29 -49.48
CA THR A 3 -22.19 -1.97 -48.22
C THR A 3 -21.76 -0.87 -47.25
N HIS A 4 -22.66 -0.45 -46.36
CA HIS A 4 -22.24 0.19 -45.13
C HIS A 4 -21.47 -0.90 -44.39
N LYS A 5 -20.14 -0.78 -44.35
CA LYS A 5 -19.39 -1.43 -43.29
C LYS A 5 -19.83 -0.68 -42.04
N TYR A 6 -20.57 -1.37 -41.19
CA TYR A 6 -20.61 -1.00 -39.78
C TYR A 6 -19.20 -1.32 -39.30
N TYR A 7 -18.43 -0.30 -39.00
CA TYR A 7 -17.29 -0.49 -38.10
C TYR A 7 -17.94 -0.70 -36.74
N LEU A 8 -17.58 -1.81 -36.11
CA LEU A 8 -17.83 -1.95 -34.69
C LEU A 8 -16.87 -0.98 -33.98
N GLN A 9 -17.22 -0.56 -32.78
CA GLN A 9 -16.33 0.21 -31.92
C GLN A 9 -15.17 -0.72 -31.47
N ASP A 10 -14.04 -0.09 -31.19
CA ASP A 10 -12.68 -0.63 -31.10
C ASP A 10 -11.92 0.51 -30.39
N THR A 11 -12.08 0.59 -29.07
CA THR A 11 -11.72 1.75 -28.22
C THR A 11 -10.20 1.96 -28.21
N ASP A 12 -9.46 0.96 -27.77
CA ASP A 12 -7.98 0.85 -27.80
C ASP A 12 -7.35 0.84 -29.22
N ASN A 13 -8.14 0.55 -30.26
CA ASN A 13 -7.71 0.32 -31.65
C ASN A 13 -6.72 -0.84 -31.86
N ASP A 14 -6.76 -1.89 -31.05
CA ASP A 14 -5.92 -3.09 -31.22
C ASP A 14 -6.37 -3.96 -32.43
N GLY A 15 -7.61 -3.74 -32.90
CA GLY A 15 -8.22 -4.39 -34.04
C GLY A 15 -9.04 -5.65 -33.72
N ILE A 16 -9.28 -5.91 -32.43
CA ILE A 16 -10.39 -6.68 -31.90
C ILE A 16 -11.58 -5.70 -31.90
N SER A 17 -12.48 -5.68 -30.96
CA SER A 17 -13.67 -4.83 -31.00
C SER A 17 -14.44 -5.09 -29.74
N ASP A 18 -14.93 -4.02 -29.13
CA ASP A 18 -15.57 -3.96 -27.82
C ASP A 18 -16.64 -5.03 -27.54
N VAL A 19 -17.26 -5.55 -28.61
CA VAL A 19 -18.29 -6.60 -28.46
C VAL A 19 -17.73 -8.01 -28.28
N VAL A 20 -16.41 -8.18 -28.41
CA VAL A 20 -15.69 -9.45 -28.34
C VAL A 20 -14.32 -9.34 -27.69
N ASP A 21 -13.84 -8.13 -27.39
CA ASP A 21 -12.73 -7.92 -26.46
C ASP A 21 -13.09 -8.41 -25.06
N VAL A 22 -12.04 -8.57 -24.27
CA VAL A 22 -12.12 -8.93 -22.85
C VAL A 22 -11.66 -7.76 -21.96
N ASP A 23 -11.04 -6.77 -22.58
CA ASP A 23 -10.36 -5.61 -22.01
C ASP A 23 -10.39 -4.59 -23.17
N ASP A 24 -11.40 -3.72 -23.16
CA ASP A 24 -11.79 -2.89 -24.30
C ASP A 24 -10.87 -1.65 -24.49
N ASP A 25 -10.20 -1.20 -23.42
CA ASP A 25 -9.26 -0.06 -23.37
C ASP A 25 -7.79 -0.49 -23.23
N ASN A 26 -7.50 -1.76 -22.89
CA ASN A 26 -6.17 -2.32 -22.66
C ASN A 26 -5.41 -1.69 -21.50
N ASP A 27 -6.08 -1.22 -20.46
CA ASP A 27 -5.41 -0.81 -19.22
C ASP A 27 -4.89 -2.03 -18.42
N GLY A 28 -5.30 -3.25 -18.80
CA GLY A 28 -4.93 -4.52 -18.19
C GLY A 28 -5.94 -5.09 -17.21
N ILE A 29 -7.01 -4.35 -16.92
CA ILE A 29 -8.16 -4.76 -16.13
C ILE A 29 -9.22 -5.33 -17.09
N PRO A 30 -9.79 -6.52 -16.83
CA PRO A 30 -10.82 -7.06 -17.70
C PRO A 30 -12.17 -6.32 -17.54
N ASP A 31 -12.91 -6.16 -18.65
CA ASP A 31 -14.25 -5.54 -18.67
C ASP A 31 -15.19 -6.11 -17.59
N VAL A 32 -15.04 -7.40 -17.26
CA VAL A 32 -15.91 -8.09 -16.31
C VAL A 32 -15.73 -7.59 -14.87
N GLU A 33 -14.53 -7.13 -14.52
CA GLU A 33 -14.20 -6.59 -13.20
C GLU A 33 -14.62 -5.11 -13.11
N GLU A 34 -14.53 -4.38 -14.23
CA GLU A 34 -15.02 -2.99 -14.40
C GLU A 34 -16.54 -2.91 -14.67
N GLY A 35 -17.24 -4.04 -14.58
CA GLY A 35 -18.69 -4.09 -14.58
C GLY A 35 -19.39 -4.19 -15.94
N ASP A 36 -18.69 -4.66 -16.97
CA ASP A 36 -19.16 -4.99 -18.33
C ASP A 36 -19.86 -3.78 -19.01
N GLY A 37 -19.28 -2.57 -18.89
CA GLY A 37 -19.82 -1.32 -19.41
C GLY A 37 -21.14 -0.87 -18.77
N LEU A 38 -21.37 -1.26 -17.50
CA LEU A 38 -22.54 -0.86 -16.70
C LEU A 38 -22.21 0.06 -15.52
N VAL A 39 -20.93 0.14 -15.16
CA VAL A 39 -20.36 1.06 -14.19
C VAL A 39 -19.77 2.26 -14.97
N ASP A 40 -19.72 3.39 -14.29
CA ASP A 40 -19.41 4.75 -14.75
C ASP A 40 -19.14 5.49 -13.44
N THR A 41 -17.95 5.24 -12.88
CA THR A 41 -17.59 5.50 -11.48
C THR A 41 -17.57 6.99 -11.19
N ASP A 42 -16.91 7.78 -12.02
CA ASP A 42 -16.86 9.25 -11.94
C ASP A 42 -18.10 9.97 -12.54
N GLY A 43 -18.93 9.25 -13.29
CA GLY A 43 -20.16 9.78 -13.88
C GLY A 43 -19.97 10.71 -15.08
N ASP A 44 -18.81 10.70 -15.76
CA ASP A 44 -18.56 11.53 -16.94
C ASP A 44 -19.32 11.05 -18.19
N GLY A 45 -19.76 9.78 -18.17
CA GLY A 45 -20.53 9.11 -19.21
C GLY A 45 -19.73 8.21 -20.15
N ILE A 46 -18.45 8.00 -19.88
CA ILE A 46 -17.60 6.92 -20.35
C ILE A 46 -17.72 5.78 -19.30
N PRO A 47 -18.15 4.57 -19.70
CA PRO A 47 -18.13 3.44 -18.77
C PRO A 47 -16.70 3.05 -18.44
N ASP A 48 -16.42 2.67 -17.19
CA ASP A 48 -15.10 2.25 -16.67
C ASP A 48 -14.33 1.36 -17.65
N SER A 49 -14.97 0.31 -18.19
CA SER A 49 -14.39 -0.58 -19.22
C SER A 49 -14.12 0.06 -20.59
N LEU A 50 -14.08 1.38 -20.71
CA LEU A 50 -13.69 2.16 -21.88
C LEU A 50 -12.92 3.43 -21.46
N ASP A 51 -12.70 3.58 -20.16
CA ASP A 51 -12.08 4.69 -19.47
C ASP A 51 -10.62 4.29 -19.13
N LEU A 52 -9.75 5.24 -18.92
CA LEU A 52 -8.36 4.97 -18.52
C LEU A 52 -8.03 5.51 -17.12
N ASP A 53 -8.98 6.22 -16.50
CA ASP A 53 -8.89 6.90 -15.21
C ASP A 53 -10.33 6.92 -14.62
N SER A 54 -10.80 5.75 -14.20
CA SER A 54 -12.22 5.43 -13.95
C SER A 54 -12.87 6.27 -12.85
N ASP A 55 -12.11 6.71 -11.85
CA ASP A 55 -12.54 7.62 -10.80
C ASP A 55 -12.11 9.08 -11.04
N ASN A 56 -11.30 9.31 -12.08
CA ASN A 56 -10.87 10.60 -12.59
C ASN A 56 -10.04 11.41 -11.59
N ASP A 57 -9.23 10.74 -10.78
CA ASP A 57 -8.33 11.35 -9.80
C ASP A 57 -6.98 11.79 -10.44
N GLY A 58 -6.74 11.38 -11.69
CA GLY A 58 -5.54 11.67 -12.47
C GLY A 58 -4.39 10.68 -12.29
N ILE A 59 -4.64 9.51 -11.71
CA ILE A 59 -3.81 8.31 -11.73
C ILE A 59 -4.50 7.32 -12.69
N ASN A 60 -3.75 6.73 -13.62
CA ASN A 60 -4.38 5.84 -14.62
C ASN A 60 -4.70 4.46 -14.02
N ASP A 61 -5.80 3.86 -14.47
CA ASP A 61 -6.28 2.54 -14.05
C ASP A 61 -5.23 1.44 -14.26
N VAL A 62 -4.40 1.55 -15.31
CA VAL A 62 -3.26 0.64 -15.54
C VAL A 62 -2.30 0.59 -14.34
N ILE A 63 -2.14 1.71 -13.63
CA ILE A 63 -1.27 1.83 -12.45
C ILE A 63 -1.97 1.24 -11.23
N GLU A 64 -3.20 1.66 -10.96
CA GLU A 64 -3.97 1.31 -9.77
C GLU A 64 -4.49 -0.12 -9.79
N GLY A 65 -4.82 -0.64 -10.97
CA GLY A 65 -5.03 -2.05 -11.25
C GLY A 65 -3.78 -2.92 -11.05
N GLY A 66 -2.63 -2.32 -10.72
CA GLY A 66 -1.38 -3.02 -10.41
C GLY A 66 -0.59 -3.47 -11.65
N ASN A 67 -0.93 -2.94 -12.82
CA ASN A 67 -0.36 -3.31 -14.11
C ASN A 67 0.68 -2.30 -14.65
N GLY A 68 0.98 -1.20 -13.94
CA GLY A 68 1.86 -0.12 -14.43
C GLY A 68 3.28 -0.57 -14.80
N ASP A 69 3.79 -1.67 -14.24
CA ASP A 69 5.08 -2.27 -14.63
C ASP A 69 5.06 -2.84 -16.09
N LEU A 70 3.88 -3.07 -16.65
CA LEU A 70 3.63 -3.60 -17.99
C LEU A 70 3.49 -2.50 -19.05
N ASP A 71 2.94 -1.34 -18.70
CA ASP A 71 3.02 -0.13 -19.51
C ASP A 71 4.40 0.52 -19.35
N THR A 72 5.27 0.17 -20.28
CA THR A 72 6.65 0.66 -20.34
C THR A 72 6.79 1.91 -21.22
N ASN A 73 5.71 2.31 -21.90
CA ASN A 73 5.62 3.54 -22.69
C ASN A 73 5.31 4.73 -21.81
N GLU A 74 4.57 4.48 -20.71
CA GLU A 74 3.86 5.50 -19.93
C GLU A 74 2.88 6.22 -20.89
N ASP A 75 1.98 5.44 -21.50
CA ASP A 75 0.89 5.94 -22.35
C ASP A 75 -0.51 5.45 -21.96
N GLY A 76 -0.65 4.85 -20.77
CA GLY A 76 -1.92 4.42 -20.18
C GLY A 76 -2.44 3.09 -20.70
N VAL A 77 -1.81 2.49 -21.72
CA VAL A 77 -2.30 1.29 -22.40
C VAL A 77 -1.23 0.22 -22.53
N ILE A 78 -1.59 -1.04 -22.27
CA ILE A 78 -0.69 -2.18 -22.35
C ILE A 78 -0.75 -2.80 -23.75
N ASP A 79 0.18 -2.43 -24.63
CA ASP A 79 0.06 -2.77 -26.04
C ASP A 79 1.38 -3.26 -26.69
N SER A 80 1.35 -3.42 -28.02
CA SER A 80 2.52 -3.83 -28.80
C SER A 80 3.71 -2.84 -28.79
N GLY A 81 3.49 -1.63 -28.31
CA GLY A 81 4.47 -0.60 -27.94
C GLY A 81 5.36 -1.05 -26.79
N ASP A 82 4.84 -1.88 -25.90
CA ASP A 82 5.47 -2.22 -24.64
C ASP A 82 6.56 -3.27 -24.70
N SER A 83 7.58 -3.02 -23.89
CA SER A 83 8.76 -3.85 -23.76
C SER A 83 8.51 -5.06 -22.87
N GLY A 84 7.75 -6.01 -23.38
CA GLY A 84 7.43 -7.22 -22.62
C GLY A 84 6.16 -7.87 -23.11
N TYR A 85 5.28 -7.03 -23.67
CA TYR A 85 3.95 -7.38 -24.13
C TYR A 85 3.84 -8.72 -24.85
N THR A 86 2.90 -9.51 -24.37
CA THR A 86 2.46 -10.75 -24.99
C THR A 86 0.97 -10.93 -24.79
N ASP A 87 0.26 -11.10 -25.90
CA ASP A 87 -1.08 -11.70 -25.94
C ASP A 87 -0.99 -12.96 -26.85
N ALA A 88 -0.89 -14.14 -26.23
CA ALA A 88 -0.73 -15.39 -26.94
C ALA A 88 -2.07 -16.03 -27.38
N ASN A 89 -3.16 -15.67 -26.70
CA ASN A 89 -4.53 -16.14 -26.88
C ASN A 89 -5.30 -15.35 -27.95
N GLY A 90 -4.94 -14.08 -28.17
CA GLY A 90 -5.58 -13.20 -29.12
C GLY A 90 -6.92 -12.68 -28.64
N ASP A 91 -7.07 -12.35 -27.36
CA ASP A 91 -8.33 -11.94 -26.72
C ASP A 91 -8.37 -10.52 -26.16
N GLY A 92 -7.37 -9.67 -26.46
CA GLY A 92 -7.35 -8.25 -26.07
C GLY A 92 -6.32 -8.03 -24.99
N GLN A 93 -6.62 -8.56 -23.81
CA GLN A 93 -5.80 -8.46 -22.60
C GLN A 93 -4.38 -9.06 -22.73
N ALA A 94 -3.41 -8.44 -22.05
CA ALA A 94 -2.05 -8.96 -21.94
C ALA A 94 -1.94 -10.20 -21.02
N ASP A 95 -1.19 -11.22 -21.45
CA ASP A 95 -1.01 -12.50 -20.72
C ASP A 95 -0.36 -12.36 -19.32
N ASP A 96 0.33 -11.24 -19.06
CA ASP A 96 1.09 -10.98 -17.83
C ASP A 96 0.37 -9.98 -16.89
N SER A 97 -0.82 -9.48 -17.26
CA SER A 97 -1.67 -8.63 -16.41
C SER A 97 -2.17 -9.38 -15.17
N VAL A 98 -2.64 -8.63 -14.18
CA VAL A 98 -3.35 -9.17 -13.00
C VAL A 98 -4.55 -10.01 -13.48
N ASP A 99 -4.68 -11.23 -12.95
CA ASP A 99 -5.78 -12.17 -13.28
C ASP A 99 -7.04 -11.81 -12.45
N ASP A 100 -8.24 -12.15 -12.94
CA ASP A 100 -9.53 -12.02 -12.23
C ASP A 100 -9.45 -12.42 -10.73
N ASP A 101 -9.98 -11.58 -9.81
CA ASP A 101 -10.03 -11.72 -8.34
C ASP A 101 -8.74 -11.26 -7.57
N GLU A 102 -7.82 -10.53 -8.20
CA GLU A 102 -6.57 -10.03 -7.57
C GLU A 102 -6.32 -8.53 -7.78
N GLU A 103 -7.34 -7.76 -8.16
CA GLU A 103 -7.29 -6.31 -8.29
C GLU A 103 -6.91 -5.67 -6.93
N PRO A 104 -6.05 -4.65 -6.92
CA PRO A 104 -5.72 -3.91 -5.70
C PRO A 104 -6.96 -3.31 -5.03
N ASP A 105 -6.95 -3.38 -3.70
CA ASP A 105 -7.98 -2.92 -2.74
C ASP A 105 -7.18 -2.67 -1.46
N THR A 106 -6.53 -1.51 -1.41
CA THR A 106 -5.44 -1.19 -0.49
C THR A 106 -5.93 -1.11 0.95
N ASP A 107 -7.09 -0.51 1.16
CA ASP A 107 -7.72 -0.36 2.46
C ASP A 107 -8.61 -1.58 2.86
N GLY A 108 -9.05 -2.38 1.89
CA GLY A 108 -9.88 -3.56 2.10
C GLY A 108 -11.37 -3.28 2.31
N ASP A 109 -11.89 -2.14 1.84
CA ASP A 109 -13.33 -1.82 1.93
C ASP A 109 -14.19 -2.53 0.89
N GLY A 110 -13.55 -3.00 -0.18
CA GLY A 110 -14.13 -3.74 -1.29
C GLY A 110 -14.48 -2.91 -2.53
N THR A 111 -14.07 -1.64 -2.57
CA THR A 111 -13.88 -0.82 -3.76
C THR A 111 -12.44 -1.02 -4.23
N PRO A 112 -12.21 -1.43 -5.49
CA PRO A 112 -10.84 -1.52 -6.01
C PRO A 112 -10.20 -0.14 -6.13
N ASP A 113 -8.87 -0.06 -5.98
CA ASP A 113 -8.11 1.21 -5.99
C ASP A 113 -8.45 2.09 -7.21
N TYR A 114 -8.54 1.52 -8.42
CA TYR A 114 -8.88 2.25 -9.66
C TYR A 114 -10.33 2.77 -9.75
N GLN A 115 -11.13 2.58 -8.69
CA GLN A 115 -12.51 3.08 -8.58
C GLN A 115 -12.73 3.80 -7.24
N ASP A 116 -11.65 4.08 -6.50
CA ASP A 116 -11.68 4.56 -5.13
C ASP A 116 -10.99 5.93 -5.05
N LEU A 117 -11.72 6.95 -4.57
CA LEU A 117 -11.19 8.29 -4.45
C LEU A 117 -10.25 8.49 -3.23
N ASP A 118 -10.11 7.48 -2.36
CA ASP A 118 -9.31 7.48 -1.13
C ASP A 118 -8.81 6.04 -0.84
N SER A 119 -7.91 5.53 -1.68
CA SER A 119 -7.47 4.13 -1.75
C SER A 119 -6.91 3.55 -0.45
N ASP A 120 -6.34 4.37 0.44
CA ASP A 120 -5.84 3.92 1.74
C ASP A 120 -6.76 4.29 2.93
N ASN A 121 -7.79 5.08 2.66
CA ASN A 121 -8.87 5.50 3.55
C ASN A 121 -8.37 6.32 4.77
N ASP A 122 -7.34 7.14 4.55
CA ASP A 122 -6.81 8.08 5.54
C ASP A 122 -7.58 9.43 5.56
N GLY A 123 -8.48 9.63 4.58
CA GLY A 123 -9.32 10.80 4.44
C GLY A 123 -8.68 11.95 3.68
N ILE A 124 -7.66 11.68 2.87
CA ILE A 124 -7.02 12.57 1.91
C ILE A 124 -7.17 11.93 0.52
N ASN A 125 -7.91 12.58 -0.37
CA ASN A 125 -8.19 11.98 -1.68
C ASN A 125 -6.94 11.73 -2.52
N ASP A 126 -7.01 10.68 -3.34
CA ASP A 126 -5.92 10.20 -4.21
C ASP A 126 -5.47 11.28 -5.21
N VAL A 127 -6.39 12.11 -5.73
CA VAL A 127 -6.06 13.29 -6.55
C VAL A 127 -5.06 14.25 -5.87
N ILE A 128 -5.08 14.35 -4.54
CA ILE A 128 -4.13 15.17 -3.78
C ILE A 128 -2.81 14.41 -3.62
N GLU A 129 -2.89 13.13 -3.29
CA GLU A 129 -1.76 12.27 -2.95
C GLU A 129 -0.91 11.90 -4.17
N GLY A 130 -1.55 11.68 -5.33
CA GLY A 130 -0.95 11.59 -6.65
C GLY A 130 -0.30 12.90 -7.12
N GLY A 131 -0.58 14.03 -6.45
CA GLY A 131 -0.02 15.35 -6.76
C GLY A 131 -0.80 16.12 -7.83
N ASN A 132 -2.04 15.72 -8.08
CA ASN A 132 -2.96 16.29 -9.07
C ASN A 132 -3.87 17.40 -8.49
N GLU A 133 -3.70 17.77 -7.22
CA GLU A 133 -4.39 18.84 -6.46
C GLU A 133 -4.57 20.19 -7.20
N SER A 134 -3.73 20.46 -8.21
CA SER A 134 -3.74 21.71 -8.97
C SER A 134 -4.64 21.67 -10.21
N SER A 135 -5.00 20.46 -10.63
CA SER A 135 -5.91 20.11 -11.72
C SER A 135 -7.34 20.05 -11.22
N ASP A 136 -7.58 19.49 -10.03
CA ASP A 136 -8.84 19.66 -9.28
C ASP A 136 -8.92 21.08 -8.67
N THR A 137 -9.38 22.01 -9.49
CA THR A 137 -9.54 23.42 -9.12
C THR A 137 -10.77 23.73 -8.29
N ASN A 138 -11.67 22.76 -8.16
CA ASN A 138 -12.97 22.92 -7.56
C ASN A 138 -13.03 22.23 -6.18
N GLY A 139 -12.14 21.27 -5.95
CA GLY A 139 -11.89 20.58 -4.69
C GLY A 139 -12.97 19.55 -4.40
N ASP A 140 -13.43 18.84 -5.43
CA ASP A 140 -14.44 17.78 -5.31
C ASP A 140 -13.88 16.40 -5.64
N GLY A 141 -12.56 16.23 -5.58
CA GLY A 141 -11.92 14.90 -5.60
C GLY A 141 -11.70 14.32 -6.99
N VAL A 142 -12.33 14.89 -8.02
CA VAL A 142 -12.29 14.39 -9.40
C VAL A 142 -11.88 15.51 -10.36
N ILE A 143 -11.19 15.17 -11.44
CA ILE A 143 -10.66 16.12 -12.42
C ILE A 143 -11.60 16.19 -13.63
N ASP A 144 -12.75 16.85 -13.47
CA ASP A 144 -13.80 16.81 -14.48
C ASP A 144 -14.00 18.12 -15.28
N SER A 145 -15.06 18.16 -16.09
CA SER A 145 -15.43 19.33 -16.91
C SER A 145 -15.84 20.58 -16.12
N ASN A 146 -16.03 20.48 -14.80
CA ASN A 146 -16.23 21.59 -13.89
C ASN A 146 -14.90 22.28 -13.53
N ASP A 147 -13.78 21.65 -13.82
CA ASP A 147 -12.44 22.14 -13.55
C ASP A 147 -11.84 23.02 -14.63
N MET A 148 -10.82 23.79 -14.22
CA MET A 148 -10.13 24.68 -15.14
C MET A 148 -9.18 23.92 -16.05
N GLY A 149 -9.74 23.38 -17.11
CA GLY A 149 -8.98 22.62 -18.09
C GLY A 149 -9.29 21.13 -18.07
N GLY A 150 -10.22 20.66 -17.22
CA GLY A 150 -10.59 19.25 -17.18
C GLY A 150 -11.62 18.84 -18.23
N SER A 151 -11.46 19.28 -19.48
CA SER A 151 -12.28 18.71 -20.56
C SER A 151 -11.61 17.44 -21.04
N ASP A 152 -12.34 16.39 -21.38
CA ASP A 152 -11.78 15.31 -22.19
C ASP A 152 -12.00 15.63 -23.68
N SER A 153 -10.90 15.82 -24.44
CA SER A 153 -10.94 16.14 -25.87
C SER A 153 -11.06 14.90 -26.78
N ASP A 154 -10.69 13.75 -26.24
CA ASP A 154 -10.41 12.47 -26.89
C ASP A 154 -11.58 11.53 -26.77
N GLU A 155 -12.31 11.66 -25.67
CA GLU A 155 -13.28 10.71 -25.17
C GLU A 155 -12.55 9.39 -24.78
N ASP A 156 -11.43 9.50 -24.05
CA ASP A 156 -10.62 8.37 -23.54
C ASP A 156 -10.55 8.28 -22.01
N GLY A 157 -11.33 9.09 -21.29
CA GLY A 157 -11.43 9.02 -19.84
C GLY A 157 -10.51 9.99 -19.11
N ILE A 158 -9.34 10.27 -19.69
CA ILE A 158 -8.32 11.12 -19.06
C ILE A 158 -8.60 12.60 -19.34
N SER A 159 -8.60 13.40 -18.27
CA SER A 159 -8.88 14.81 -18.36
C SER A 159 -7.75 15.64 -19.03
N ASP A 160 -8.06 16.58 -19.95
CA ASP A 160 -7.08 17.43 -20.71
C ASP A 160 -6.00 18.10 -19.81
N SER A 161 -6.27 18.29 -18.51
CA SER A 161 -5.33 18.88 -17.54
C SER A 161 -4.20 17.95 -17.12
N VAL A 162 -4.45 16.64 -17.10
CA VAL A 162 -3.50 15.58 -16.73
C VAL A 162 -3.06 14.76 -17.95
N ASP A 163 -3.85 14.74 -19.02
CA ASP A 163 -3.54 14.03 -20.27
C ASP A 163 -2.34 14.61 -21.07
N GLY A 164 -1.36 13.74 -21.34
CA GLY A 164 -0.18 13.99 -22.17
C GLY A 164 -0.42 14.11 -23.69
N ASP A 165 -1.50 13.53 -24.23
CA ASP A 165 -1.89 13.50 -25.65
C ASP A 165 -3.41 13.66 -25.90
N ILE A 166 -3.92 14.86 -25.56
CA ILE A 166 -5.27 15.43 -25.83
C ILE A 166 -5.88 15.36 -27.27
N ASN A 167 -5.47 14.43 -28.11
CA ASN A 167 -6.05 14.18 -29.43
C ASN A 167 -6.02 12.70 -29.86
N ASN A 168 -5.34 11.82 -29.13
CA ASN A 168 -5.41 10.38 -29.34
C ASN A 168 -5.56 9.64 -28.00
N PHE A 169 -6.39 8.60 -27.98
CA PHE A 169 -6.52 7.63 -26.88
C PHE A 169 -5.18 7.26 -26.21
N GLY A 170 -5.14 7.40 -24.88
CA GLY A 170 -4.00 7.21 -23.98
C GLY A 170 -3.13 8.46 -23.84
N GLU A 171 -2.31 8.54 -22.77
CA GLU A 171 -1.52 9.75 -22.48
C GLU A 171 -0.40 10.05 -23.49
N GLY A 172 -0.03 9.05 -24.28
CA GLY A 172 1.11 9.06 -25.20
C GLY A 172 2.46 9.17 -24.45
N GLY A 173 3.52 8.47 -24.89
CA GLY A 173 4.76 8.24 -24.09
C GLY A 173 5.63 9.43 -23.58
N ASN A 174 5.04 10.37 -22.85
CA ASN A 174 5.55 11.35 -21.91
C ASN A 174 4.49 11.65 -20.83
N GLY A 175 3.60 10.70 -20.53
CA GLY A 175 2.73 10.75 -19.37
C GLY A 175 3.53 10.93 -18.09
N ASP A 176 2.90 11.46 -17.04
CA ASP A 176 3.50 11.56 -15.70
C ASP A 176 3.00 10.40 -14.81
N ASP A 177 2.95 9.18 -15.38
CA ASP A 177 2.46 7.92 -14.79
C ASP A 177 3.33 7.37 -13.64
N THR A 178 4.16 8.20 -13.01
CA THR A 178 4.85 7.78 -11.79
C THR A 178 4.14 8.40 -10.61
N PRO A 179 3.32 7.61 -9.87
CA PRO A 179 2.71 8.07 -8.64
C PRO A 179 3.74 8.70 -7.70
N LEU A 180 3.29 9.70 -6.96
CA LEU A 180 4.11 10.35 -5.97
C LEU A 180 4.49 9.33 -4.87
N ASP A 181 5.80 9.24 -4.56
CA ASP A 181 6.37 8.42 -3.48
C ASP A 181 7.35 9.32 -2.73
N THR A 182 6.87 9.90 -1.62
CA THR A 182 7.55 10.99 -0.92
C THR A 182 8.77 10.51 -0.14
N ASP A 183 8.68 9.37 0.54
CA ASP A 183 9.76 8.81 1.36
C ASP A 183 10.74 7.92 0.55
N GLY A 184 10.32 7.45 -0.62
CA GLY A 184 11.08 6.62 -1.54
C GLY A 184 11.20 5.15 -1.12
N ASP A 185 10.23 4.62 -0.36
CA ASP A 185 10.21 3.23 0.09
C ASP A 185 9.59 2.25 -0.92
N GLY A 186 8.87 2.80 -1.91
CA GLY A 186 8.26 2.10 -3.02
C GLY A 186 6.78 1.77 -2.85
N VAL A 187 6.11 2.31 -1.83
CA VAL A 187 4.64 2.45 -1.77
C VAL A 187 4.31 3.89 -2.21
N PRO A 188 3.43 4.09 -3.20
CA PRO A 188 2.91 5.42 -3.53
C PRO A 188 2.15 6.05 -2.38
N ASN A 189 2.12 7.38 -2.35
CA ASN A 189 1.44 8.17 -1.33
C ASN A 189 -0.03 7.78 -1.13
N TYR A 190 -0.81 7.66 -2.22
CA TYR A 190 -2.23 7.25 -2.18
C TYR A 190 -2.49 5.82 -1.65
N GLN A 191 -1.41 5.07 -1.37
CA GLN A 191 -1.46 3.73 -0.79
C GLN A 191 -0.68 3.63 0.54
N ASP A 192 -0.13 4.75 1.03
CA ASP A 192 0.80 4.80 2.16
C ASP A 192 0.30 5.70 3.28
N LEU A 193 -0.18 5.06 4.36
CA LEU A 193 -0.71 5.73 5.56
C LEU A 193 0.29 6.65 6.33
N ASP A 194 1.57 6.73 5.92
CA ASP A 194 2.62 7.62 6.47
C ASP A 194 3.58 8.02 5.32
N SER A 195 3.05 8.74 4.33
CA SER A 195 3.69 9.13 3.06
C SER A 195 5.12 9.67 3.18
N ASP A 196 5.45 10.37 4.26
CA ASP A 196 6.77 10.96 4.48
C ASP A 196 7.64 10.21 5.52
N ASN A 197 7.06 9.17 6.13
CA ASN A 197 7.64 8.23 7.08
C ASN A 197 8.31 8.94 8.26
N ASP A 198 7.67 10.02 8.73
CA ASP A 198 8.08 10.75 9.93
C ASP A 198 7.48 10.16 11.21
N GLY A 199 6.50 9.27 11.08
CA GLY A 199 5.84 8.53 12.14
C GLY A 199 4.50 9.13 12.60
N VAL A 200 3.99 10.15 11.92
CA VAL A 200 2.62 10.63 12.07
C VAL A 200 1.82 10.18 10.86
N ASN A 201 0.77 9.39 11.08
CA ASN A 201 -0.05 8.90 9.97
C ASN A 201 -0.77 10.06 9.26
N ASP A 202 -0.97 9.89 7.96
CA ASP A 202 -1.47 10.91 7.05
C ASP A 202 -2.90 11.36 7.45
N VAL A 203 -3.76 10.44 7.92
CA VAL A 203 -5.05 10.75 8.56
C VAL A 203 -4.95 11.83 9.65
N VAL A 204 -3.88 11.81 10.45
CA VAL A 204 -3.66 12.79 11.52
C VAL A 204 -3.13 14.11 10.95
N GLU A 205 -2.28 14.03 9.91
CA GLU A 205 -1.73 15.19 9.21
C GLU A 205 -2.82 15.96 8.43
N GLY A 206 -3.70 15.23 7.74
CA GLY A 206 -4.93 15.70 7.11
C GLY A 206 -5.87 16.40 8.11
N GLY A 207 -5.77 16.03 9.39
CA GLY A 207 -6.51 16.63 10.50
C GLY A 207 -7.77 15.86 10.91
N ASN A 208 -7.86 14.61 10.48
CA ASN A 208 -8.92 13.68 10.79
C ASN A 208 -8.71 13.06 12.19
N LEU A 209 -9.66 12.22 12.60
CA LEU A 209 -9.58 11.49 13.87
C LEU A 209 -9.09 10.07 13.58
N ASP A 210 -8.16 9.62 14.40
CA ASP A 210 -7.65 8.24 14.42
C ASP A 210 -7.56 7.80 15.90
N GLU A 211 -8.69 7.34 16.48
CA GLU A 211 -8.76 6.95 17.90
C GLU A 211 -8.17 5.56 18.17
N ASP A 212 -8.13 4.66 17.19
CA ASP A 212 -7.54 3.33 17.29
C ASP A 212 -6.11 3.20 16.74
N GLY A 213 -5.63 4.22 16.04
CA GLY A 213 -4.24 4.39 15.64
C GLY A 213 -3.83 3.41 14.54
N ASP A 214 -4.71 3.17 13.57
CA ASP A 214 -4.45 2.28 12.45
C ASP A 214 -4.20 3.01 11.12
N GLY A 215 -4.15 4.34 11.14
CA GLY A 215 -3.84 5.17 9.98
C GLY A 215 -5.05 5.51 9.12
N GLN A 216 -6.21 4.94 9.40
CA GLN A 216 -7.44 5.18 8.64
C GLN A 216 -8.41 6.09 9.39
N VAL A 217 -9.37 6.64 8.66
CA VAL A 217 -10.48 7.39 9.25
C VAL A 217 -11.41 6.52 10.07
N GLU A 218 -12.16 7.15 10.97
CA GLU A 218 -13.07 6.46 11.88
C GLU A 218 -14.29 5.85 11.18
N ASN A 219 -14.41 4.52 11.21
CA ASN A 219 -15.46 3.75 10.53
C ASN A 219 -15.32 3.86 8.99
N PRO A 220 -14.19 3.42 8.43
CA PRO A 220 -13.87 3.64 7.01
C PRO A 220 -14.96 3.05 6.10
N LEU A 221 -15.40 1.82 6.40
CA LEU A 221 -16.47 1.10 5.67
C LEU A 221 -17.88 1.73 5.69
N ASP A 222 -18.13 2.81 6.43
CA ASP A 222 -19.42 3.50 6.38
C ASP A 222 -19.37 4.48 5.19
N ASP A 223 -19.76 4.04 4.00
CA ASP A 223 -19.94 4.88 2.80
C ASP A 223 -21.41 4.81 2.33
N SER A 224 -22.11 5.96 2.40
CA SER A 224 -23.52 6.07 2.03
C SER A 224 -23.76 6.29 0.54
N ASP A 225 -22.75 6.76 -0.17
CA ASP A 225 -22.79 7.32 -1.52
C ASP A 225 -22.32 6.30 -2.54
N GLY A 226 -21.32 5.52 -2.16
CA GLY A 226 -20.61 4.61 -3.04
C GLY A 226 -19.50 5.30 -3.82
N ASP A 227 -18.88 6.36 -3.30
CA ASP A 227 -17.83 7.14 -3.97
C ASP A 227 -16.44 6.96 -3.36
N GLY A 228 -16.21 5.87 -2.59
CA GLY A 228 -14.91 5.52 -2.02
C GLY A 228 -14.58 6.24 -0.71
N ILE A 229 -15.18 7.40 -0.45
CA ILE A 229 -14.86 8.21 0.72
C ILE A 229 -15.78 7.88 1.92
N SER A 230 -15.18 7.63 3.08
CA SER A 230 -15.93 7.35 4.32
C SER A 230 -16.86 8.50 4.77
N ASP A 231 -18.11 8.18 5.19
CA ASP A 231 -19.12 9.06 5.82
C ASP A 231 -18.55 9.95 6.95
N SER A 232 -17.45 9.52 7.56
CA SER A 232 -16.80 10.21 8.68
C SER A 232 -16.10 11.50 8.25
N VAL A 233 -15.64 11.54 7.00
CA VAL A 233 -14.95 12.65 6.35
C VAL A 233 -15.75 13.18 5.14
N ASP A 234 -16.66 12.40 4.56
CA ASP A 234 -17.46 12.75 3.38
C ASP A 234 -18.63 13.76 3.63
N GLY A 235 -18.85 14.61 2.62
CA GLY A 235 -19.99 15.53 2.44
C GLY A 235 -21.31 14.88 2.02
N LEU A 236 -21.29 13.65 1.51
CA LEU A 236 -22.40 12.86 0.97
C LEU A 236 -23.08 13.52 -0.25
N ASP A 237 -22.28 14.04 -1.17
CA ASP A 237 -22.72 14.63 -2.44
C ASP A 237 -22.49 13.77 -3.69
N GLY A 238 -21.87 12.60 -3.52
CA GLY A 238 -21.77 11.52 -4.49
C GLY A 238 -20.69 11.69 -5.54
N PHE A 239 -19.73 12.58 -5.29
CA PHE A 239 -18.41 12.79 -5.92
C PHE A 239 -17.66 13.78 -5.02
N GLY A 240 -16.64 13.29 -4.31
CA GLY A 240 -15.67 13.99 -3.46
C GLY A 240 -16.11 15.19 -2.59
N ASP A 241 -15.22 15.60 -1.69
CA ASP A 241 -15.59 16.46 -0.57
C ASP A 241 -15.71 17.96 -0.93
N ALA A 242 -16.89 18.39 -1.38
CA ALA A 242 -17.17 19.82 -1.60
C ALA A 242 -17.11 20.70 -0.31
N ASN A 243 -16.80 20.11 0.86
CA ASN A 243 -16.69 20.72 2.18
C ASN A 243 -15.32 20.56 2.88
N ASN A 244 -14.29 20.02 2.22
CA ASN A 244 -12.86 20.12 2.56
C ASN A 244 -12.55 20.12 4.09
N PRO A 245 -12.46 18.95 4.76
CA PRO A 245 -11.89 18.79 6.09
C PRO A 245 -10.38 19.05 6.07
N ASP A 246 -9.73 18.74 4.95
CA ASP A 246 -8.34 18.91 4.56
C ASP A 246 -8.00 20.41 4.48
N ASN A 247 -7.67 20.94 5.66
CA ASN A 247 -7.54 22.35 5.95
C ASN A 247 -6.32 23.04 5.29
N ASN A 248 -5.95 22.69 4.06
CA ASN A 248 -4.65 22.96 3.44
C ASN A 248 -3.52 22.23 4.21
N SER A 249 -3.83 21.06 4.77
CA SER A 249 -2.81 20.13 5.27
C SER A 249 -2.18 19.44 4.07
N SER A 250 -0.86 19.30 4.07
CA SER A 250 -0.13 18.57 3.05
C SER A 250 0.12 17.19 3.66
N PRO A 251 -0.25 16.07 3.01
CA PRO A 251 0.03 14.69 3.49
C PRO A 251 1.52 14.36 3.59
N THR A 252 2.37 15.35 3.30
CA THR A 252 3.82 15.25 3.23
C THR A 252 4.48 16.41 3.97
N ASP A 253 3.69 17.15 4.78
CA ASP A 253 4.24 18.15 5.67
C ASP A 253 4.50 17.52 7.03
N PRO A 254 5.78 17.25 7.40
CA PRO A 254 6.18 16.63 8.68
C PRO A 254 5.94 17.53 9.91
N ASN A 255 5.00 18.46 9.79
CA ASN A 255 4.71 19.55 10.69
C ASN A 255 3.24 19.97 10.71
N ASP A 256 2.36 19.47 9.83
CA ASP A 256 0.94 19.80 9.89
C ASP A 256 0.20 18.73 10.71
N GLY A 257 -0.33 19.15 11.86
CA GLY A 257 -0.53 18.30 13.06
C GLY A 257 0.39 18.69 14.23
N GLY A 258 1.54 19.31 13.94
CA GLY A 258 2.43 19.89 14.93
C GLY A 258 3.74 20.37 14.34
N ASN A 259 4.00 21.68 14.40
CA ASN A 259 5.07 22.48 13.77
C ASN A 259 6.56 21.99 13.67
N GLY A 260 6.90 20.70 13.76
CA GLY A 260 8.25 20.09 13.79
C GLY A 260 9.21 20.78 14.75
N VAL A 261 8.64 21.46 15.74
CA VAL A 261 9.34 22.04 16.86
C VAL A 261 8.74 21.38 18.08
N ILE A 262 9.57 20.60 18.77
CA ILE A 262 9.28 20.02 20.07
C ILE A 262 8.70 21.11 21.01
N ASP A 263 7.38 21.21 21.06
CA ASP A 263 6.62 21.93 22.08
C ASP A 263 5.88 20.86 22.93
N GLY A 264 6.62 19.86 23.39
CA GLY A 264 6.16 18.74 24.23
C GLY A 264 7.31 17.99 24.91
N GLU A 265 6.99 17.00 25.74
CA GLU A 265 7.97 15.96 26.10
C GLU A 265 7.89 14.90 24.98
N ASP A 266 9.04 14.41 24.57
CA ASP A 266 9.26 13.37 23.56
C ASP A 266 10.16 12.35 24.26
N THR A 267 9.55 11.25 24.70
CA THR A 267 10.15 10.33 25.68
C THR A 267 11.11 9.32 25.04
N ASP A 268 10.88 8.94 23.79
CA ASP A 268 11.66 7.94 23.06
C ASP A 268 12.59 8.55 21.98
N GLY A 269 12.38 9.80 21.60
CA GLY A 269 13.30 10.60 20.82
C GLY A 269 13.21 10.34 19.32
N ASP A 270 12.03 9.95 18.82
CA ASP A 270 11.75 9.75 17.40
C ASP A 270 11.52 11.08 16.66
N GLY A 271 10.97 12.10 17.33
CA GLY A 271 10.65 13.39 16.73
C GLY A 271 9.24 13.88 17.06
N ILE A 272 8.37 12.99 17.57
CA ILE A 272 6.95 13.24 17.79
C ILE A 272 6.68 13.48 19.30
N PRO A 273 5.90 14.50 19.69
CA PRO A 273 5.58 14.72 21.09
C PRO A 273 4.67 13.62 21.69
N ASP A 274 4.89 13.21 22.96
CA ASP A 274 4.10 12.22 23.75
C ASP A 274 2.57 12.51 23.83
N ILE A 275 2.10 13.65 23.33
CA ILE A 275 0.67 14.01 23.29
C ILE A 275 0.01 13.63 21.96
N ILE A 276 0.83 13.42 20.91
CA ILE A 276 0.48 12.98 19.57
C ILE A 276 0.68 11.45 19.48
N ASP A 277 1.84 10.91 19.92
CA ASP A 277 2.18 9.45 20.01
C ASP A 277 1.31 8.64 21.01
N GLY A 278 0.22 9.22 21.54
CA GLY A 278 -0.54 8.57 22.59
C GLY A 278 0.39 8.21 23.77
N PHE A 279 0.14 7.15 24.51
CA PHE A 279 1.14 6.64 25.46
C PHE A 279 1.67 5.33 24.91
N ASP A 280 3.00 5.25 24.79
CA ASP A 280 3.80 4.06 24.48
C ASP A 280 3.49 3.32 23.17
N GLY A 281 3.80 3.97 22.03
CA GLY A 281 4.05 3.31 20.75
C GLY A 281 2.92 3.45 19.73
N PHE A 282 2.53 4.69 19.41
CA PHE A 282 1.71 5.02 18.25
C PHE A 282 2.51 5.94 17.30
N GLY A 283 2.55 5.55 16.03
CA GLY A 283 3.59 5.88 15.06
C GLY A 283 4.02 4.54 14.45
N ASP A 284 3.13 4.01 13.62
CA ASP A 284 3.11 2.63 13.21
C ASP A 284 3.24 2.51 11.68
N ALA A 285 4.35 3.08 11.21
CA ALA A 285 5.33 2.27 10.50
C ALA A 285 5.71 1.03 11.35
N ILE A 286 4.77 0.07 11.49
CA ILE A 286 5.02 -1.31 11.89
C ILE A 286 5.74 -1.94 10.73
N ASN A 287 7.00 -1.57 10.61
CA ASN A 287 7.94 -2.61 10.32
C ASN A 287 7.97 -3.51 11.57
N ASP A 288 7.12 -4.54 11.58
CA ASP A 288 7.06 -5.63 12.58
C ASP A 288 8.46 -6.29 12.75
N ASP A 289 9.37 -5.99 11.83
CA ASP A 289 10.79 -6.33 11.86
C ASP A 289 11.63 -5.44 12.82
N THR A 290 11.16 -4.26 13.26
CA THR A 290 11.90 -3.31 14.11
C THR A 290 11.71 -3.52 15.60
N CYS A 291 10.51 -3.85 16.11
CA CYS A 291 10.31 -4.01 17.57
C CYS A 291 10.94 -5.31 18.11
N VAL A 292 10.89 -6.40 17.31
CA VAL A 292 11.46 -7.70 17.70
C VAL A 292 12.98 -7.72 17.54
N LYS A 293 13.68 -7.17 18.55
CA LYS A 293 15.14 -7.14 18.63
C LYS A 293 15.68 -8.29 19.47
N VAL A 294 16.44 -9.20 18.84
CA VAL A 294 17.12 -10.28 19.55
C VAL A 294 18.40 -9.75 20.20
N ASN A 295 18.48 -9.77 21.53
CA ASN A 295 19.68 -9.38 22.24
C ASN A 295 20.78 -10.43 22.09
N ASN A 296 21.67 -10.20 21.11
CA ASN A 296 22.69 -11.16 20.68
C ASN A 296 23.78 -11.47 21.72
N LEU A 297 23.76 -10.85 22.91
CA LEU A 297 24.77 -11.04 23.96
C LEU A 297 24.15 -11.63 25.23
N MET A 298 24.63 -12.81 25.63
CA MET A 298 24.23 -13.45 26.88
C MET A 298 25.41 -13.64 27.83
N SER A 299 25.20 -13.38 29.13
CA SER A 299 26.21 -13.61 30.17
C SER A 299 25.69 -14.47 31.35
N PRO A 300 25.29 -15.74 31.14
CA PRO A 300 24.80 -16.63 32.20
C PRO A 300 25.91 -17.11 33.15
N ASN A 301 26.48 -16.17 33.92
CA ASN A 301 27.59 -16.31 34.87
C ASN A 301 27.09 -16.56 36.32
N GLY A 302 25.78 -16.42 36.57
CA GLY A 302 25.16 -16.58 37.89
C GLY A 302 24.74 -15.26 38.57
N ASP A 303 24.87 -14.12 37.90
CA ASP A 303 24.07 -12.93 38.20
C ASP A 303 22.68 -13.00 37.52
N GLU A 304 21.78 -12.10 37.91
CA GLU A 304 20.42 -12.05 37.34
C GLU A 304 20.42 -11.41 35.93
N ALA A 305 21.43 -10.59 35.61
CA ALA A 305 21.54 -9.83 34.36
C ALA A 305 21.94 -10.73 33.17
N ASN A 306 21.24 -10.60 32.04
CA ASN A 306 21.54 -11.34 30.79
C ASN A 306 21.69 -12.86 30.99
N SER A 307 20.93 -13.40 31.96
CA SER A 307 20.97 -14.81 32.36
C SER A 307 20.17 -15.72 31.43
N TYR A 308 19.39 -15.13 30.52
CA TYR A 308 18.67 -15.76 29.43
C TYR A 308 18.70 -14.85 28.19
N LEU A 309 18.31 -15.38 27.02
CA LEU A 309 18.17 -14.59 25.79
C LEU A 309 16.94 -13.70 25.90
N HIS A 310 17.12 -12.39 25.90
CA HIS A 310 15.99 -11.46 25.84
C HIS A 310 15.70 -11.13 24.37
N ILE A 311 14.44 -11.19 23.98
CA ILE A 311 13.98 -10.80 22.64
C ILE A 311 12.90 -9.77 22.85
N ASP A 312 13.12 -8.54 22.46
CA ASP A 312 12.20 -7.43 22.71
C ASP A 312 10.85 -7.72 21.99
N CYS A 313 9.73 -7.33 22.60
CA CYS A 313 8.34 -7.47 22.09
C CYS A 313 7.86 -8.89 21.71
N ILE A 314 8.62 -9.94 22.01
CA ILE A 314 8.28 -11.32 21.59
C ILE A 314 6.98 -11.86 22.22
N GLU A 315 6.55 -11.27 23.33
CA GLU A 315 5.28 -11.56 24.00
C GLU A 315 4.04 -11.28 23.14
N ASN A 316 4.13 -10.40 22.14
CA ASN A 316 3.05 -10.09 21.20
C ASN A 316 2.82 -11.22 20.18
N PHE A 317 3.80 -12.13 20.03
CA PHE A 317 3.77 -13.24 19.08
C PHE A 317 3.64 -14.59 19.80
N PRO A 318 2.50 -14.94 20.41
CA PRO A 318 2.38 -16.15 21.25
C PRO A 318 2.61 -17.46 20.48
N ASN A 319 2.47 -17.44 19.14
CA ASN A 319 2.68 -18.59 18.25
C ASN A 319 4.11 -18.69 17.69
N ASN A 320 5.04 -17.83 18.14
CA ASN A 320 6.41 -17.82 17.64
C ASN A 320 7.13 -19.17 17.81
N THR A 321 8.13 -19.44 16.97
CA THR A 321 9.06 -20.56 17.14
C THR A 321 10.50 -20.08 17.13
N LEU A 322 11.29 -20.55 18.10
CA LEU A 322 12.71 -20.22 18.20
C LEU A 322 13.56 -21.49 18.16
N GLU A 323 14.46 -21.57 17.20
CA GLU A 323 15.43 -22.65 17.07
C GLU A 323 16.87 -22.12 17.08
N ILE A 324 17.72 -22.66 17.97
CA ILE A 324 19.11 -22.24 18.14
C ILE A 324 20.06 -23.40 17.81
N PHE A 325 21.11 -23.08 17.06
CA PHE A 325 22.09 -24.01 16.52
C PHE A 325 23.50 -23.70 17.02
N ASN A 326 24.32 -24.73 17.20
CA ASN A 326 25.76 -24.54 17.35
C ASN A 326 26.44 -24.30 15.98
N ARG A 327 27.73 -23.91 15.99
CA ARG A 327 28.54 -23.69 14.78
C ARG A 327 28.65 -24.87 13.78
N TRP A 328 28.18 -26.05 14.16
CA TRP A 328 28.16 -27.24 13.29
C TRP A 328 26.75 -27.53 12.73
N GLY A 329 25.79 -26.63 12.97
CA GLY A 329 24.41 -26.77 12.50
C GLY A 329 23.54 -27.72 13.33
N ASN A 330 24.00 -28.16 14.51
CA ASN A 330 23.16 -29.00 15.38
C ASN A 330 22.30 -28.12 16.27
N THR A 331 21.00 -28.40 16.30
CA THR A 331 20.03 -27.78 17.21
C THR A 331 20.43 -28.02 18.67
N VAL A 332 20.60 -26.95 19.42
CA VAL A 332 20.89 -26.96 20.86
C VAL A 332 19.68 -26.57 21.70
N TYR A 333 18.72 -25.84 21.13
CA TYR A 333 17.47 -25.42 21.76
C TYR A 333 16.40 -25.25 20.68
N LYS A 334 15.16 -25.66 20.98
CA LYS A 334 14.00 -25.45 20.10
C LYS A 334 12.76 -25.33 20.96
N THR A 335 11.96 -24.29 20.75
CA THR A 335 10.70 -24.10 21.45
C THR A 335 9.65 -23.46 20.54
N GLU A 336 8.40 -23.60 20.96
CA GLU A 336 7.25 -22.81 20.51
C GLU A 336 6.85 -21.86 21.66
N GLY A 337 6.36 -20.66 21.34
CA GLY A 337 5.87 -19.65 22.29
C GLY A 337 6.95 -19.08 23.23
N TYR A 338 8.08 -18.61 22.69
CA TYR A 338 9.10 -17.91 23.48
C TYR A 338 8.52 -16.61 24.07
N ASN A 339 8.76 -16.31 25.36
CA ASN A 339 8.04 -15.21 26.02
C ASN A 339 8.82 -14.46 27.11
N ASN A 340 10.16 -14.50 27.09
CA ASN A 340 11.04 -13.83 28.07
C ASN A 340 10.82 -14.16 29.57
N SER A 341 9.84 -15.00 29.91
CA SER A 341 9.37 -15.20 31.28
C SER A 341 9.38 -16.67 31.66
N SER A 342 8.44 -17.44 31.11
CA SER A 342 8.25 -18.85 31.44
C SER A 342 8.98 -19.79 30.46
N VAL A 343 9.10 -19.38 29.19
CA VAL A 343 9.76 -20.13 28.12
C VAL A 343 10.96 -19.31 27.65
N VAL A 344 12.16 -19.68 28.11
CA VAL A 344 13.38 -18.91 27.87
C VAL A 344 14.62 -19.77 27.63
N PHE A 345 15.54 -19.27 26.82
CA PHE A 345 16.82 -19.91 26.55
C PHE A 345 17.89 -19.42 27.53
N ARG A 346 18.42 -20.32 28.36
CA ARG A 346 19.40 -20.00 29.43
C ARG A 346 20.84 -20.41 29.10
N GLY A 347 21.12 -20.72 27.83
CA GLY A 347 22.41 -21.28 27.42
C GLY A 347 22.63 -22.71 27.93
N ILE A 348 21.56 -23.49 28.04
CA ILE A 348 21.57 -24.92 28.41
C ILE A 348 21.06 -25.70 27.19
N SER A 349 21.72 -26.80 26.85
CA SER A 349 21.30 -27.59 25.69
C SER A 349 20.11 -28.50 25.99
N GLU A 350 19.12 -28.49 25.11
CA GLU A 350 17.94 -29.36 25.10
C GLU A 350 17.91 -30.30 23.87
N GLY A 351 18.90 -30.19 22.98
CA GLY A 351 19.01 -30.98 21.75
C GLY A 351 19.18 -32.49 21.98
N ARG A 352 18.39 -33.30 21.27
CA ARG A 352 18.35 -34.77 21.39
C ARG A 352 19.51 -35.51 20.70
N ALA A 353 20.34 -34.83 19.90
CA ALA A 353 21.39 -35.46 19.11
C ALA A 353 22.79 -35.30 19.74
N ASN A 354 23.17 -36.26 20.59
CA ASN A 354 24.56 -36.54 21.03
C ASN A 354 25.29 -35.48 21.86
N ILE A 355 24.59 -34.49 22.42
CA ILE A 355 25.09 -33.58 23.45
C ILE A 355 24.27 -33.84 24.71
N ASN A 356 24.91 -33.92 25.88
CA ASN A 356 24.23 -34.17 27.15
C ASN A 356 23.13 -33.11 27.37
N VAL A 357 21.87 -33.52 27.23
CA VAL A 357 20.70 -32.69 27.58
C VAL A 357 20.85 -32.24 29.03
N GLY A 358 20.75 -30.93 29.26
CA GLY A 358 20.93 -30.31 30.58
C GLY A 358 22.34 -29.79 30.88
N ASP A 359 23.31 -29.98 29.98
CA ASP A 359 24.65 -29.37 30.13
C ASP A 359 24.66 -27.91 29.69
N LYS A 360 25.43 -27.11 30.44
CA LYS A 360 25.76 -25.72 30.11
C LYS A 360 26.52 -25.66 28.79
N LEU A 361 26.00 -24.90 27.82
CA LEU A 361 26.64 -24.72 26.51
C LEU A 361 27.99 -24.00 26.63
N PRO A 362 29.03 -24.38 25.86
CA PRO A 362 30.32 -23.69 25.87
C PRO A 362 30.22 -22.20 25.47
N VAL A 363 31.17 -21.39 25.95
CA VAL A 363 31.37 -20.01 25.48
C VAL A 363 31.64 -20.01 23.97
N GLY A 364 30.96 -19.12 23.25
CA GLY A 364 31.09 -18.98 21.80
C GLY A 364 29.83 -18.49 21.12
N THR A 365 29.89 -18.42 19.79
CA THR A 365 28.80 -18.00 18.91
C THR A 365 27.89 -19.18 18.55
N TYR A 366 26.60 -18.91 18.62
CA TYR A 366 25.47 -19.76 18.22
C TYR A 366 24.65 -19.00 17.19
N PHE A 367 23.81 -19.70 16.45
CA PHE A 367 22.94 -19.11 15.42
C PHE A 367 21.50 -19.39 15.76
N TYR A 368 20.57 -18.51 15.39
CA TYR A 368 19.15 -18.73 15.61
C TYR A 368 18.34 -18.53 14.33
N ILE A 369 17.18 -19.17 14.33
CA ILE A 369 16.07 -18.94 13.41
C ILE A 369 14.86 -18.65 14.31
N LEU A 370 14.24 -17.48 14.10
CA LEU A 370 13.06 -17.02 14.81
C LEU A 370 11.96 -16.78 13.77
N ASP A 371 10.85 -17.47 13.95
CA ASP A 371 9.63 -17.34 13.15
C ASP A 371 8.54 -16.80 14.09
N LEU A 372 7.91 -15.68 13.75
CA LEU A 372 6.91 -15.04 14.60
C LEU A 372 5.55 -15.74 14.52
N GLY A 373 5.31 -16.54 13.49
CA GLY A 373 4.08 -17.29 13.32
C GLY A 373 2.87 -16.47 12.86
N ASN A 374 3.08 -15.21 12.45
CA ASN A 374 2.08 -14.33 11.81
C ASN A 374 2.21 -14.26 10.28
N GLY A 375 3.15 -15.00 9.67
CA GLY A 375 3.42 -14.93 8.22
C GLY A 375 4.64 -14.07 7.86
N SER A 376 5.11 -13.23 8.78
CA SER A 376 6.29 -12.38 8.59
C SER A 376 7.57 -13.16 8.25
N LYS A 377 8.53 -12.44 7.65
CA LYS A 377 9.82 -13.00 7.22
C LYS A 377 10.61 -13.55 8.40
N VAL A 378 11.04 -14.81 8.27
CA VAL A 378 11.80 -15.50 9.32
C VAL A 378 13.13 -14.80 9.62
N LYS A 379 13.27 -14.30 10.85
CA LYS A 379 14.47 -13.65 11.39
C LYS A 379 15.59 -14.64 11.65
N LYS A 380 16.81 -14.31 11.22
CA LYS A 380 18.01 -15.16 11.35
C LYS A 380 19.17 -14.35 11.87
N GLY A 381 19.90 -14.89 12.85
CA GLY A 381 21.01 -14.16 13.44
C GLY A 381 21.94 -15.02 14.26
N TRP A 382 22.70 -14.35 15.13
CA TRP A 382 23.71 -14.99 15.98
C TRP A 382 23.56 -14.56 17.42
N ILE A 383 23.92 -15.45 18.34
CA ILE A 383 23.97 -15.18 19.78
C ILE A 383 25.38 -15.54 20.28
N TYR A 384 25.99 -14.66 21.04
CA TYR A 384 27.25 -14.92 21.70
C TYR A 384 27.03 -15.16 23.19
N ILE A 385 27.41 -16.36 23.65
CA ILE A 385 27.37 -16.71 25.07
C ILE A 385 28.75 -16.46 25.66
N ASN A 386 28.81 -15.56 26.64
CA ASN A 386 29.97 -15.32 27.50
C ASN A 386 29.67 -15.79 28.94
N ARG A 387 30.67 -16.22 29.72
CA ARG A 387 30.45 -16.64 31.12
C ARG A 387 31.63 -16.33 32.01
#